data_AF-A0A3D4QDE3-F1
#
_entry.id   AF-A0A3D4QDE3-F1
#
_cell.length_a   1.000
_cell.length_b   1.000
_cell.length_c   1.000
_cell.angle_alpha   90.00
_cell.angle_beta   90.00
_cell.angle_gamma   90.00
#
_symmetry.space_group_name_H-M   'P 1'
#
loop_
_entity.id
_entity.type
_entity.pdbx_description
1 polymer ?
#
loop_
_entity_poly.entity_id
_entity_poly.type
_entity_poly.pdbx_seq_one_letter_code
_entity_poly.pdbx_strand_id
1 'polypeptide(L)' 'DRECEAAMRDMIAAAFPGHGIFGEEFGAENADAEFVWVLDPIDGTKAFITGKPLFGTLIGL' A
#
# COMPACT_ATOMS: atom_id res chain seq x y z
N ASP A 1 6.52 3.33 6.58
CA ASP A 1 5.24 3.29 5.85
C ASP A 1 5.02 4.34 4.82
N ARG A 2 4.70 5.59 5.19
CA ARG A 2 4.19 6.61 4.25
C ARG A 2 4.98 6.75 2.96
N GLU A 3 6.30 6.80 3.01
CA GLU A 3 7.13 6.91 1.79
C GLU A 3 7.08 5.66 0.92
N CYS A 4 6.92 4.49 1.53
CA CYS A 4 6.79 3.21 0.83
C CYS A 4 5.43 3.13 0.13
N GLU A 5 4.33 3.50 0.82
CA GLU A 5 3.01 3.55 0.17
C GLU A 5 2.95 4.60 -0.95
N ALA A 6 3.60 5.75 -0.77
CA ALA A 6 3.68 6.76 -1.84
C ALA A 6 4.36 6.21 -3.11
N ALA A 7 5.49 5.52 -2.96
CA ALA A 7 6.18 4.89 -4.08
C ALA A 7 5.31 3.79 -4.75
N MET A 8 4.60 2.99 -3.96
CA MET A 8 3.67 1.98 -4.48
C MET A 8 2.53 2.61 -5.27
N ARG A 9 1.92 3.68 -4.75
CA ARG A 9 0.86 4.45 -5.42
C ARG A 9 1.35 5.04 -6.75
N ASP A 10 2.54 5.64 -6.78
CA ASP A 10 3.12 6.20 -8.00
C ASP A 10 3.33 5.12 -9.08
N MET A 11 3.83 3.94 -8.69
CA MET A 11 4.02 2.81 -9.60
C MET A 11 2.69 2.27 -10.14
N ILE A 12 1.68 2.13 -9.27
CA ILE A 12 0.34 1.65 -9.66
C ILE A 12 -0.34 2.67 -10.56
N ALA A 13 -0.31 3.96 -10.23
CA ALA A 13 -0.91 5.02 -11.04
C ALA A 13 -0.27 5.11 -12.42
N ALA A 14 1.05 4.90 -12.52
CA ALA A 14 1.75 4.88 -13.81
C ALA A 14 1.39 3.66 -14.67
N ALA A 15 1.22 2.49 -14.07
CA ALA A 15 0.92 1.25 -14.79
C ALA A 15 -0.59 1.02 -15.06
N PHE A 16 -1.43 1.46 -14.13
CA PHE A 16 -2.87 1.23 -14.09
C PHE A 16 -3.64 2.51 -13.68
N PRO A 17 -3.67 3.56 -14.53
CA PRO A 17 -4.23 4.86 -14.17
C PRO A 17 -5.71 4.87 -13.76
N GLY A 18 -6.46 3.81 -14.09
CA GLY A 18 -7.89 3.67 -13.77
C GLY A 18 -8.20 2.82 -12.54
N HIS A 19 -7.19 2.20 -11.92
CA HIS A 19 -7.42 1.36 -10.73
C HIS A 19 -7.60 2.25 -9.48
N GLY A 20 -8.35 1.74 -8.51
CA GLY A 20 -8.45 2.30 -7.17
C GLY A 20 -7.32 1.80 -6.27
N ILE A 21 -7.13 2.48 -5.15
CA ILE A 21 -6.17 2.10 -4.11
C ILE A 21 -6.80 2.32 -2.73
N PHE A 22 -6.74 1.31 -1.87
CA PHE A 22 -7.06 1.38 -0.45
C PHE A 22 -5.79 1.05 0.35
N GLY A 23 -5.11 2.08 0.84
CA GLY A 23 -3.87 1.93 1.60
C GLY A 23 -4.03 2.26 3.08
N GLU A 24 -3.19 1.66 3.91
CA GLU A 24 -3.13 1.90 5.36
C GLU A 24 -2.86 3.38 5.70
N GLU A 25 -1.92 4.03 5.00
CA GLU A 25 -1.35 5.32 5.40
C GLU A 25 -2.10 6.53 4.83
N PHE A 26 -2.59 6.41 3.60
CA PHE A 26 -3.28 7.50 2.89
C PHE A 26 -4.76 7.23 2.66
N GLY A 27 -5.26 6.07 3.06
CA GLY A 27 -6.67 5.70 2.93
C GLY A 27 -7.07 5.35 1.49
N ALA A 28 -8.34 5.58 1.16
CA ALA A 28 -8.92 5.17 -0.10
C ALA A 28 -8.85 6.27 -1.18
N GLU A 29 -8.56 5.87 -2.40
CA GLU A 29 -8.56 6.68 -3.61
C GLU A 29 -9.24 5.89 -4.74
N ASN A 30 -10.21 6.50 -5.43
CA ASN A 30 -10.95 5.86 -6.53
C ASN A 30 -11.53 4.47 -6.15
N ALA A 31 -12.14 4.39 -4.96
CA ALA A 31 -12.56 3.12 -4.33
C ALA A 31 -13.74 2.42 -5.04
N ASP A 32 -14.39 3.10 -5.98
CA ASP A 32 -15.48 2.61 -6.81
C ASP A 32 -15.01 2.08 -8.18
N ALA A 33 -13.69 2.06 -8.43
CA ALA A 33 -13.10 1.44 -9.61
C ALA A 33 -13.38 -0.08 -9.68
N GLU A 34 -13.34 -0.62 -10.89
CA GLU A 34 -13.50 -2.07 -11.13
C GLU A 34 -12.42 -2.91 -10.42
N PHE A 35 -11.21 -2.37 -10.32
CA PHE A 35 -10.07 -2.99 -9.65
C PHE A 35 -9.54 -2.06 -8.57
N VAL A 36 -9.36 -2.55 -7.34
CA VAL A 36 -8.91 -1.74 -6.20
C VAL A 36 -7.77 -2.45 -5.48
N TRP A 37 -6.58 -1.87 -5.53
CA TRP A 37 -5.42 -2.39 -4.82
C TRP A 37 -5.56 -2.17 -3.31
N VAL A 38 -5.26 -3.19 -2.50
CA VAL A 38 -5.18 -3.06 -1.04
C VAL A 38 -3.73 -3.11 -0.61
N LEU A 39 -3.24 -2.07 0.05
CA LEU A 39 -1.83 -1.88 0.37
C LEU A 39 -1.58 -1.77 1.87
N ASP A 40 -0.66 -2.59 2.37
CA ASP A 40 0.00 -2.41 3.67
C ASP A 40 1.52 -2.42 3.44
N PRO A 41 2.19 -1.25 3.41
CA PRO A 41 3.61 -1.15 3.13
C PRO A 41 4.50 -1.88 4.15
N ILE A 42 4.17 -1.84 5.45
CA ILE A 42 4.89 -2.51 6.54
C ILE A 42 3.89 -3.09 7.56
N ASP A 43 3.36 -4.27 7.24
CA ASP A 43 2.63 -5.07 8.22
C ASP A 43 3.61 -5.56 9.29
N GLY A 44 3.30 -5.25 10.55
CA GLY A 44 4.21 -5.47 11.67
C GLY A 44 5.14 -4.28 11.96
N THR A 45 4.67 -3.04 11.83
CA THR A 45 5.42 -1.81 12.16
C THR A 45 6.17 -1.88 13.49
N LYS A 46 5.58 -2.50 14.53
CA LYS A 46 6.25 -2.71 15.83
C LYS A 46 7.46 -3.64 15.74
N ALA A 47 7.38 -4.71 14.95
CA ALA A 47 8.50 -5.59 14.71
C ALA A 47 9.60 -4.85 13.94
N PHE A 48 9.22 -4.08 12.91
CA PHE A 48 10.14 -3.22 12.15
C PHE A 48 10.90 -2.24 13.04
N ILE A 49 10.19 -1.42 13.83
CA ILE A 49 10.80 -0.40 14.71
C ILE A 49 11.67 -1.04 15.80
N THR A 50 11.35 -2.27 16.24
CA THR A 50 12.15 -3.00 17.25
C THR A 50 13.26 -3.87 16.66
N GLY A 51 13.54 -3.76 15.35
CA GLY A 51 14.62 -4.47 14.68
C GLY A 51 14.40 -5.97 14.52
N LYS A 52 13.14 -6.43 14.64
CA LYS A 52 12.78 -7.83 14.43
C LYS A 52 12.44 -8.07 12.95
N PRO A 53 12.86 -9.18 12.34
CA PRO A 53 12.60 -9.46 10.93
C PRO A 53 11.18 -9.95 10.64
N LEU A 54 10.25 -9.83 11.59
CA LEU A 54 8.87 -10.30 11.46
C LEU A 54 7.96 -9.14 11.01
N PHE A 55 8.23 -8.63 9.81
CA PHE A 55 7.40 -7.65 9.12
C PHE A 55 7.41 -7.97 7.62
N GLY A 56 6.46 -7.43 6.87
CA GLY A 56 6.39 -7.63 5.42
C GLY A 56 5.54 -6.59 4.73
N THR A 57 5.50 -6.66 3.40
CA THR A 57 4.64 -5.82 2.58
C THR A 57 3.49 -6.66 2.07
N LEU A 58 2.25 -6.20 2.28
CA LEU A 58 1.04 -6.87 1.79
C LEU A 58 0.48 -6.11 0.59
N ILE A 59 0.19 -6.84 -0.49
CA ILE A 59 -0.34 -6.30 -1.73
C ILE A 59 -1.45 -7.23 -2.21
N GLY A 60 -2.65 -6.69 -2.39
CA GLY A 60 -3.79 -7.36 -3.02
C GLY A 60 -4.42 -6.50 -4.11
N LEU A 61 -5.18 -7.12 -5.02
CA LEU A 61 -5.96 -6.47 -6.08
C LEU A 61 -7.38 -7.05 -6.11
#